data_AF-A0A923EWH6-F1
#
_entry.id   AF-A0A923EWH6-F1
#
_cell.length_a   1.000
_cell.length_b   1.000
_cell.length_c   1.000
_cell.angle_alpha   90.00
_cell.angle_beta   90.00
_cell.angle_gamma   90.00
#
_symmetry.space_group_name_H-M   'P 1'
#
loop_
_entity.id
_entity.type
_entity.pdbx_description
1 polymer ?
#
loop_
_entity_poly.entity_id
_entity_poly.type
_entity_poly.pdbx_seq_one_letter_code
_entity_poly.pdbx_strand_id
1 'polypeptide(L)'
;MLKGFKDFLLRGNVIDLAVAVVIGTAFTAVVTAFTKSFLEPLLRLFSGGENAVPPGTIPLTDDVQLDYAAFLNSIVQFLITAAVIYFLVVYPMKWLQERRKRGKEEETPETDSELLTQIRDLLREQAERERERS
;
A
#
# COMPACT_ATOMS: atom_id res chain seq x y z
N MET A 1 -4.23 -12.82 -33.98
CA MET A 1 -3.41 -12.25 -32.89
C MET A 1 -4.13 -11.16 -32.11
N LEU A 2 -4.65 -10.11 -32.75
CA LEU A 2 -5.43 -9.04 -32.08
C LEU A 2 -6.64 -9.55 -31.26
N LYS A 3 -7.36 -10.58 -31.73
CA LYS A 3 -8.47 -11.20 -30.99
C LYS A 3 -8.00 -11.89 -29.71
N GLY A 4 -6.94 -12.70 -29.79
CA GLY A 4 -6.33 -13.37 -28.64
C GLY A 4 -5.66 -12.41 -27.64
N PHE A 5 -5.13 -11.28 -28.11
CA PHE A 5 -4.63 -10.22 -27.24
C PHE A 5 -5.77 -9.52 -26.49
N LYS A 6 -6.90 -9.24 -27.16
CA LYS A 6 -8.11 -8.72 -26.51
C LYS A 6 -8.64 -9.70 -25.46
N ASP A 7 -8.71 -11.00 -25.77
CA ASP A 7 -9.19 -12.03 -24.85
C ASP A 7 -8.23 -12.26 -23.67
N PHE A 8 -6.94 -11.98 -23.83
CA PHE A 8 -5.95 -11.96 -22.75
C PHE A 8 -6.15 -10.76 -21.82
N LEU A 9 -6.36 -9.56 -22.38
CA LEU A 9 -6.62 -8.34 -21.60
C LEU A 9 -7.97 -8.42 -20.87
N LEU A 10 -9.01 -8.93 -21.51
CA LEU A 10 -10.34 -9.09 -20.90
C LEU A 10 -10.38 -10.12 -19.77
N ARG A 11 -9.28 -10.82 -19.51
CA ARG A 11 -9.12 -11.63 -18.29
C ARG A 11 -8.96 -10.64 -17.13
N GLY A 12 -10.06 -10.31 -16.45
CA GLY A 12 -10.18 -9.16 -15.52
C GLY A 12 -9.01 -8.93 -14.54
N ASN A 13 -8.40 -10.01 -14.03
CA ASN A 13 -7.21 -9.95 -13.18
C ASN A 13 -6.00 -9.21 -13.80
N VAL A 14 -5.85 -9.20 -15.14
CA VAL A 14 -4.74 -8.54 -15.84
C VAL A 14 -4.94 -7.03 -15.91
N ILE A 15 -6.16 -6.57 -16.13
CA ILE A 15 -6.48 -5.14 -16.19
C ILE A 15 -6.32 -4.52 -14.81
N ASP A 16 -6.85 -5.16 -13.76
CA ASP A 16 -6.74 -4.66 -12.39
C ASP A 16 -5.28 -4.56 -11.93
N LEU A 17 -4.47 -5.58 -12.26
CA LEU A 17 -3.04 -5.56 -11.98
C LEU A 17 -2.31 -4.47 -12.76
N ALA A 18 -2.61 -4.30 -14.05
CA ALA A 18 -2.00 -3.26 -14.87
C ALA A 18 -2.32 -1.85 -14.33
N VAL A 19 -3.58 -1.61 -13.95
CA VAL A 19 -4.02 -0.34 -13.36
C VAL A 19 -3.33 -0.11 -12.02
N ALA A 20 -3.23 -1.12 -11.16
CA ALA A 20 -2.54 -1.01 -9.88
C ALA A 20 -1.07 -0.61 -10.04
N VAL A 21 -0.35 -1.19 -11.01
CA VAL A 21 1.05 -0.87 -11.28
C VAL A 21 1.20 0.56 -11.81
N VAL A 22 0.36 0.98 -12.76
CA VAL A 22 0.41 2.34 -13.33
C VAL A 22 0.11 3.40 -12.27
N ILE A 23 -0.93 3.20 -11.46
CA ILE A 23 -1.27 4.11 -10.37
C ILE A 23 -0.16 4.13 -9.31
N GLY A 24 0.39 2.97 -8.94
CA GLY A 24 1.47 2.86 -7.96
C GLY A 24 2.74 3.61 -8.38
N THR A 25 3.12 3.51 -9.66
CA THR A 25 4.27 4.24 -10.22
C THR A 25 4.03 5.75 -10.29
N ALA A 26 2.87 6.18 -10.78
CA ALA A 26 2.51 7.60 -10.84
C ALA A 26 2.48 8.22 -9.43
N PHE A 27 1.92 7.50 -8.46
CA PHE A 27 1.87 7.97 -7.07
C PHE A 27 3.27 8.10 -6.46
N THR A 28 4.13 7.10 -6.66
CA THR A 28 5.53 7.15 -6.22
C THR A 28 6.26 8.37 -6.80
N ALA A 29 5.99 8.71 -8.07
CA ALA A 29 6.58 9.89 -8.71
C ALA A 29 6.15 11.20 -8.04
N VAL A 30 4.87 11.35 -7.69
CA VAL A 30 4.34 12.52 -6.98
C VAL A 30 4.98 12.66 -5.60
N VAL A 31 5.05 11.56 -4.83
CA VAL A 31 5.69 11.58 -3.51
C VAL A 31 7.17 11.92 -3.63
N THR A 32 7.87 11.34 -4.60
CA THR A 32 9.28 11.62 -4.84
C THR A 32 9.49 13.09 -5.18
N ALA A 33 8.65 13.66 -6.06
CA ALA A 33 8.70 15.07 -6.41
C ALA A 33 8.47 15.97 -5.19
N PHE A 34 7.52 15.61 -4.32
CA PHE A 34 7.27 16.33 -3.07
C PHE A 34 8.48 16.26 -2.12
N THR A 35 9.02 15.07 -1.87
CA THR A 35 10.20 14.91 -1.00
C THR A 35 11.38 15.72 -1.53
N LYS A 36 11.67 15.64 -2.83
CA LYS A 36 12.78 16.38 -3.46
C LYS A 36 12.58 17.89 -3.46
N SER A 37 11.36 18.36 -3.71
CA SER A 37 11.09 19.79 -3.88
C SER A 37 10.88 20.52 -2.56
N PHE A 38 10.39 19.84 -1.53
CA PHE A 38 10.04 20.46 -0.25
C PHE A 38 10.89 19.94 0.91
N LEU A 39 11.07 18.63 1.04
CA LEU A 39 11.78 18.08 2.20
C LEU A 39 13.30 18.14 2.06
N GLU A 40 13.89 17.84 0.90
CA GLU A 40 15.34 17.96 0.73
C GLU A 40 15.87 19.38 1.01
N PRO A 41 15.24 20.47 0.53
CA PRO A 41 15.67 21.83 0.88
C PRO A 41 15.52 22.14 2.37
N LEU A 42 14.45 21.68 3.02
CA LEU A 42 14.27 21.84 4.47
C LEU A 42 15.36 21.10 5.25
N LEU A 43 15.65 19.86 4.87
CA LEU A 43 16.71 19.08 5.50
C LEU A 43 18.07 19.74 5.33
N ARG A 44 18.40 20.21 4.13
CA ARG A 44 19.63 20.97 3.83
C ARG A 44 19.74 22.24 4.66
N LEU A 45 18.63 22.93 4.89
CA LEU A 45 18.58 24.12 5.73
C LEU A 45 18.88 23.80 7.20
N PHE A 46 18.29 22.73 7.73
CA PHE A 46 18.51 22.31 9.13
C PHE A 46 19.85 21.60 9.37
N SER A 47 20.42 20.97 8.35
CA SER A 47 21.70 20.27 8.44
C SER A 47 22.92 21.14 8.14
N GLY A 48 22.72 22.42 7.78
CA GLY A 48 23.79 23.40 7.59
C GLY A 48 24.54 23.27 6.25
N GLY A 49 23.98 22.58 5.25
CA GLY A 49 24.62 22.34 3.97
C GLY A 49 24.08 21.11 3.23
N GLU A 50 24.73 20.73 2.13
CA GLU A 50 24.26 19.82 1.06
C GLU A 50 23.71 18.45 1.51
N ASN A 51 24.05 17.99 2.72
CA ASN A 51 23.72 16.67 3.29
C ASN A 51 23.12 16.77 4.70
N ALA A 52 22.18 15.87 5.02
CA ALA A 52 21.60 15.73 6.37
C ALA A 52 22.59 15.16 7.42
N VAL A 53 23.70 14.60 6.94
CA VAL A 53 24.76 13.94 7.71
C VAL A 53 26.08 14.67 7.43
N PRO A 54 26.94 14.91 8.44
CA PRO A 54 28.26 15.50 8.23
C PRO A 54 29.04 14.72 7.14
N PRO A 55 29.67 15.41 6.18
CA PRO A 55 30.45 14.73 5.14
C PRO A 55 31.58 13.94 5.78
N GLY A 56 31.68 12.67 5.41
CA GLY A 56 32.63 11.75 5.98
C GLY A 56 32.92 10.62 5.00
N THR A 57 34.17 10.55 4.57
CA THR A 57 34.69 9.49 3.72
C THR A 57 35.73 8.70 4.52
N ILE A 58 35.59 7.37 4.57
CA ILE A 58 36.64 6.51 5.11
C ILE A 58 37.50 6.07 3.91
N PRO A 59 38.78 6.47 3.84
CA PRO A 59 39.68 5.95 2.82
C PRO A 59 39.97 4.48 3.11
N LEU A 60 39.60 3.58 2.20
CA LEU A 60 39.94 2.15 2.29
C LEU A 60 41.24 1.84 1.52
N THR A 61 41.54 2.59 0.46
CA THR A 61 42.76 2.53 -0.38
C THR A 61 42.88 3.85 -1.17
N ASP A 62 44.05 4.19 -1.73
CA ASP A 62 44.35 5.46 -2.44
C ASP A 62 43.33 5.85 -3.53
N ASP A 63 42.56 4.90 -4.08
CA ASP A 63 41.57 5.13 -5.14
C ASP A 63 40.14 4.70 -4.76
N VAL A 64 39.91 4.26 -3.50
CA VAL A 64 38.59 3.79 -3.03
C VAL A 64 38.22 4.50 -1.74
N GLN A 65 37.32 5.47 -1.87
CA GLN A 65 36.72 6.19 -0.76
C GLN A 65 35.31 5.64 -0.49
N LEU A 66 35.05 5.25 0.75
CA LEU A 66 33.72 4.85 1.21
C LEU A 66 33.01 6.09 1.77
N ASP A 67 32.07 6.62 0.99
CA ASP A 67 31.19 7.71 1.40
C ASP A 67 30.02 7.16 2.24
N TYR A 68 30.29 6.97 3.53
CA TYR A 68 29.25 6.54 4.48
C TYR A 68 28.21 7.64 4.73
N ALA A 69 28.58 8.90 4.51
CA ALA A 69 27.68 10.04 4.68
C ALA A 69 26.58 10.03 3.61
N ALA A 70 26.91 9.73 2.34
CA ALA A 70 25.93 9.55 1.29
C ALA A 70 24.96 8.38 1.57
N PHE A 71 25.48 7.26 2.09
CA PHE A 71 24.64 6.13 2.47
C PHE A 71 23.68 6.49 3.61
N LEU A 72 24.18 7.12 4.68
CA LEU A 72 23.34 7.51 5.81
C LEU A 72 22.31 8.58 5.40
N ASN A 73 22.68 9.51 4.51
CA ASN A 73 21.77 10.47 3.91
C ASN A 73 20.63 9.76 3.12
N SER A 74 20.96 8.72 2.35
CA SER A 74 19.94 7.92 1.63
C SER A 74 18.96 7.21 2.57
N ILE A 75 19.43 6.75 3.73
CA ILE A 75 18.57 6.14 4.77
C ILE A 75 17.63 7.19 5.36
N VAL A 76 18.14 8.37 5.71
CA VAL A 76 17.31 9.47 6.24
C VAL A 76 16.25 9.86 5.22
N GLN A 77 16.63 10.02 3.95
CA GLN A 77 15.70 10.32 2.86
C GLN A 77 14.63 9.22 2.67
N PHE A 78 15.02 7.96 2.76
CA PHE A 78 14.10 6.82 2.70
C PHE A 78 13.08 6.85 3.85
N LEU A 79 13.55 7.01 5.09
CA LEU A 79 12.68 7.05 6.27
C LEU A 79 11.67 8.19 6.20
N ILE A 80 12.12 9.35 5.72
CA ILE A 80 11.29 10.53 5.53
C ILE A 80 10.22 10.29 4.45
N THR A 81 10.62 9.73 3.31
CA THR A 81 9.69 9.39 2.22
C THR A 81 8.66 8.36 2.70
N ALA A 82 9.10 7.33 3.43
CA ALA A 82 8.22 6.34 4.04
C ALA A 82 7.24 6.97 5.04
N ALA A 83 7.68 7.94 5.85
CA ALA A 83 6.84 8.68 6.77
C ALA A 83 5.76 9.51 6.02
N VAL A 84 6.14 10.18 4.93
CA VAL A 84 5.20 10.94 4.09
C VAL A 84 4.14 10.01 3.47
N ILE A 85 4.55 8.87 2.90
CA ILE A 85 3.63 7.87 2.34
C ILE A 85 2.68 7.34 3.43
N TYR A 86 3.23 7.04 4.61
CA TYR A 86 2.45 6.54 5.73
C TYR A 86 1.39 7.56 6.17
N PHE A 87 1.76 8.83 6.34
CA PHE A 87 0.83 9.86 6.80
C PHE A 87 -0.19 10.29 5.73
N LEU A 88 0.19 10.39 4.45
CA LEU A 88 -0.71 10.84 3.39
C LEU A 88 -1.61 9.74 2.82
N VAL A 89 -1.19 8.48 2.86
CA VAL A 89 -1.94 7.37 2.26
C VAL A 89 -2.42 6.40 3.31
N VAL A 90 -1.50 5.81 4.06
CA VAL A 90 -1.82 4.69 4.95
C VAL A 90 -2.70 5.16 6.09
N TYR A 91 -2.40 6.29 6.71
CA TYR A 91 -3.15 6.85 7.82
C TYR A 91 -4.61 7.22 7.45
N PRO A 92 -4.90 8.02 6.41
CA PRO A 92 -6.28 8.30 6.02
C PRO A 92 -7.00 7.06 5.49
N MET A 93 -6.29 6.13 4.82
CA MET A 93 -6.90 4.88 4.39
C MET A 93 -7.34 4.02 5.60
N LYS A 94 -6.49 3.90 6.63
CA LYS A 94 -6.83 3.21 7.88
C LYS A 94 -8.02 3.87 8.57
N TRP A 95 -8.01 5.19 8.69
CA TRP A 95 -9.10 5.96 9.28
C TRP A 95 -10.43 5.79 8.52
N LEU A 96 -10.37 5.81 7.18
CA LEU A 96 -11.56 5.59 6.34
C LEU A 96 -12.06 4.16 6.43
N GLN A 97 -11.17 3.17 6.52
CA GLN A 97 -11.55 1.77 6.74
C GLN A 97 -12.18 1.55 8.12
N GLU A 98 -11.66 2.17 9.18
CA GLU A 98 -12.25 2.13 10.52
C GLU A 98 -13.64 2.78 10.55
N ARG A 99 -13.83 3.88 9.83
CA ARG A 99 -15.14 4.51 9.65
C ARG A 99 -16.10 3.67 8.81
N ARG A 100 -15.63 3.00 7.76
CA ARG A 100 -16.43 2.05 6.99
C ARG A 100 -16.79 0.80 7.80
N LYS A 101 -15.92 0.32 8.69
CA LYS A 101 -16.24 -0.79 9.61
C LYS A 101 -17.28 -0.40 10.66
N ARG A 102 -17.29 0.86 11.11
CA ARG A 102 -18.31 1.41 12.01
C ARG A 102 -19.64 1.77 11.35
N GLY A 103 -19.65 1.94 10.03
CA GLY A 103 -20.86 2.27 9.25
C GLY A 103 -21.39 1.14 8.37
N LYS A 104 -20.78 -0.06 8.42
CA LYS A 104 -21.19 -1.26 7.69
C LYS A 104 -21.69 -2.34 8.65
N GLU A 105 -22.61 -1.96 9.53
CA GLU A 105 -23.43 -2.94 10.24
C GLU A 105 -24.67 -3.34 9.41
N GLU A 106 -24.86 -2.77 8.20
CA GLU A 106 -26.08 -3.03 7.41
C GLU A 106 -25.89 -3.52 5.96
N GLU A 107 -24.71 -3.49 5.33
CA GLU A 107 -24.59 -3.95 3.92
C GLU A 107 -23.21 -4.53 3.56
N THR A 108 -22.74 -5.51 4.34
CA THR A 108 -21.90 -6.55 3.73
C THR A 108 -22.84 -7.54 3.05
N PRO A 109 -22.73 -7.80 1.73
CA PRO A 109 -23.33 -9.01 1.20
C PRO A 109 -22.79 -10.15 2.06
N GLU A 110 -23.69 -10.94 2.64
CA GLU A 110 -23.32 -12.03 3.53
C GLU A 110 -22.18 -12.80 2.91
N THR A 111 -21.11 -12.96 3.68
CA THR A 111 -19.95 -13.70 3.24
C THR A 111 -20.42 -15.12 2.87
N ASP A 112 -19.84 -15.78 1.87
CA ASP A 112 -20.28 -17.14 1.48
C ASP A 112 -20.36 -18.10 2.68
N SER A 113 -19.47 -17.92 3.66
CA SER A 113 -19.49 -18.66 4.94
C SER A 113 -20.74 -18.37 5.79
N GLU A 114 -21.23 -17.14 5.81
CA GLU A 114 -22.44 -16.73 6.54
C GLU A 114 -23.68 -17.28 5.85
N LEU A 115 -23.77 -17.17 4.52
CA LEU A 115 -24.84 -17.78 3.73
C LEU A 115 -24.92 -19.29 3.93
N LEU A 116 -23.78 -19.98 3.89
CA LEU A 116 -23.73 -21.43 4.13
C LEU A 116 -24.12 -21.80 5.56
N THR A 117 -23.80 -20.94 6.53
CA THR A 117 -24.24 -21.13 7.92
C THR A 117 -25.75 -20.99 8.02
N GLN A 118 -26.34 -19.97 7.41
CA GLN A 118 -27.79 -19.79 7.38
C GLN A 118 -28.51 -20.92 6.63
N ILE A 119 -27.99 -21.35 5.48
CA ILE A 119 -28.54 -22.49 4.73
C ILE A 119 -28.50 -23.76 5.58
N ARG A 120 -27.39 -24.04 6.28
CA ARG A 120 -27.28 -25.19 7.20
C ARG A 120 -28.33 -25.11 8.30
N ASP A 121 -28.53 -23.93 8.89
CA ASP A 121 -29.44 -23.75 10.01
C ASP A 121 -30.91 -23.87 9.55
N LEU A 122 -31.24 -23.32 8.38
CA LEU A 122 -32.56 -23.49 7.73
C LEU A 122 -32.85 -24.95 7.36
N LEU A 123 -31.86 -25.68 6.84
CA LEU A 123 -32.00 -27.11 6.52
C LEU A 123 -32.20 -27.96 7.78
N ARG A 124 -31.53 -27.61 8.88
CA ARG A 124 -31.72 -28.28 10.17
C ARG A 124 -33.13 -28.06 10.70
N GLU A 125 -33.64 -26.83 10.63
CA GLU A 125 -35.00 -26.49 11.03
C GLU A 125 -36.06 -27.19 10.15
N GLN A 126 -35.79 -27.36 8.85
CA GLN A 126 -36.66 -28.18 7.98
C GLN A 126 -36.66 -29.65 8.39
N ALA A 127 -35.48 -30.23 8.66
CA ALA A 127 -35.37 -31.63 9.09
C ALA A 127 -36.06 -31.91 10.43
N GLU A 128 -36.02 -30.95 11.37
CA GLU A 128 -36.74 -31.04 12.64
C GLU A 128 -38.26 -30.97 12.42
N ARG A 129 -38.74 -30.05 11.56
CA ARG A 129 -40.17 -29.97 11.20
C ARG A 129 -40.71 -31.19 10.47
N GLU A 130 -39.91 -31.87 9.66
CA GLU A 130 -40.31 -33.12 9.01
C GLU A 130 -40.42 -34.29 10.00
N ARG A 131 -39.54 -34.34 11.01
CA ARG A 131 -39.62 -35.37 12.07
C ARG A 131 -40.83 -35.20 12.97
N GLU A 132 -41.26 -33.98 13.24
CA GLU A 132 -42.47 -33.71 14.04
C GLU A 132 -43.77 -34.04 13.29
N ARG A 133 -43.72 -34.16 11.96
CA ARG A 133 -44.88 -34.50 11.10
C ARG A 133 -45.00 -36.01 10.81
N SER A 134 -44.00 -36.82 11.19
CA SER A 134 -43.99 -38.28 11.05
C SER A 134 -44.39 -38.97 12.35
#